data_AF-A0A5P9F3C1-F1
#
_entry.id   AF-A0A5P9F3C1-F1
#
_cell.length_a   1.000
_cell.length_b   1.000
_cell.length_c   1.000
_cell.angle_alpha   90.00
_cell.angle_beta   90.00
_cell.angle_gamma   90.00
#
_symmetry.space_group_name_H-M   'P 1'
#
loop_
_entity.id
_entity.type
_entity.pdbx_description
1 polymer ?
#
loop_
_entity_poly.entity_id
_entity_poly.type
_entity_poly.pdbx_seq_one_letter_code
_entity_poly.pdbx_strand_id
1 'polypeptide(L)'
;MKLVMIIAVLGLSLISSFAISDEDTSISGKAFPEVTFDKVQEIFGHNLDTDDTVLKTLLLAIGMDHTTTKSPNASQRIGIPYIIHDGPAYWVRRLQSGDNSLEVLVNNALLLLYTIENIPKAKETAFILLKASAEKGYWPADYYIAEVNLEEHLTQDYLSATPSTGLMDNPTKTIAKDTMARYNRCADMGFAPCQFRIGFWLSGSPKSLSDGLNILRAAIHTTRADTRYQGVLDGAMIMAAREIVFKGKQAGIDSVVREEYANLIKQQLAVLSESGNRREDGFAEDK
;
A
#
# COMPACT_ATOMS: atom_id res chain seq x y z
N MET A 1 -24.04 2.46 38.39
CA MET A 1 -24.05 2.81 39.83
C MET A 1 -23.37 1.67 40.59
N LYS A 2 -22.25 1.90 41.30
CA LYS A 2 -21.51 0.94 42.18
C LYS A 2 -21.00 -0.36 41.49
N LEU A 3 -19.71 -0.73 41.39
CA LEU A 3 -18.51 -0.60 42.25
C LEU A 3 -18.57 -1.42 43.56
N VAL A 4 -17.41 -2.00 43.97
CA VAL A 4 -17.11 -2.80 45.21
C VAL A 4 -17.35 -4.33 45.05
N MET A 5 -16.49 -5.30 45.43
CA MET A 5 -15.12 -5.38 46.01
C MET A 5 -14.10 -6.00 45.01
N ILE A 6 -12.77 -6.11 45.16
CA ILE A 6 -11.73 -5.77 46.19
C ILE A 6 -11.20 -6.90 47.13
N ILE A 7 -10.12 -7.58 46.69
CA ILE A 7 -8.87 -8.02 47.39
C ILE A 7 -8.84 -9.26 48.35
N ALA A 8 -7.68 -9.98 48.25
CA ALA A 8 -6.97 -10.88 49.18
C ALA A 8 -6.93 -12.38 48.74
N VAL A 9 -5.86 -13.19 48.88
CA VAL A 9 -4.71 -13.21 49.83
C VAL A 9 -3.41 -13.75 49.15
N LEU A 10 -2.21 -13.36 49.64
CA LEU A 10 -0.90 -13.94 49.29
C LEU A 10 -0.63 -15.30 49.97
N GLY A 11 0.10 -16.20 49.31
CA GLY A 11 0.72 -17.38 49.94
C GLY A 11 2.09 -17.72 49.33
N LEU A 12 3.16 -17.64 50.14
CA LEU A 12 4.53 -18.02 49.75
C LEU A 12 4.73 -19.54 49.76
N SER A 13 5.55 -20.05 48.84
CA SER A 13 6.56 -21.07 49.20
C SER A 13 7.76 -21.02 48.24
N LEU A 14 8.96 -21.11 48.81
CA LEU A 14 10.25 -21.10 48.10
C LEU A 14 10.62 -22.51 47.62
N ILE A 15 11.13 -22.65 46.39
CA ILE A 15 12.23 -23.59 46.11
C ILE A 15 13.21 -22.89 45.16
N SER A 16 14.48 -22.86 45.57
CA SER A 16 15.60 -22.33 44.81
C SER A 16 16.23 -23.41 43.93
N SER A 17 16.35 -23.15 42.62
CA SER A 17 17.27 -23.84 41.72
C SER A 17 17.98 -22.82 40.84
N PHE A 18 19.25 -22.55 41.15
CA PHE A 18 20.13 -21.82 40.24
C PHE A 18 20.53 -22.77 39.11
N ALA A 19 19.92 -22.61 37.93
CA ALA A 19 20.50 -23.04 36.68
C ALA A 19 21.04 -21.79 35.97
N ILE A 20 22.36 -21.69 35.88
CA ILE A 20 23.00 -20.75 34.96
C ILE A 20 22.81 -21.36 33.58
N SER A 21 21.88 -20.78 32.81
CA SER A 21 21.76 -21.00 31.38
C SER A 21 22.09 -19.69 30.69
N ASP A 22 22.91 -19.74 29.65
CA ASP A 22 23.43 -18.56 28.95
C ASP A 22 22.31 -17.59 28.56
N GLU A 23 22.56 -16.28 28.75
CA GLU A 23 21.74 -15.23 28.15
C GLU A 23 21.95 -15.22 26.64
N ASP A 24 21.29 -16.16 25.97
CA ASP A 24 21.03 -16.07 24.55
C ASP A 24 20.13 -14.83 24.36
N THR A 25 20.73 -13.72 23.92
CA THR A 25 20.07 -12.43 23.70
C THR A 25 19.08 -12.53 22.54
N SER A 26 17.98 -13.23 22.77
CA SER A 26 16.80 -13.18 21.92
C SER A 26 16.23 -11.78 21.99
N ILE A 27 16.38 -11.04 20.88
CA ILE A 27 15.66 -9.79 20.67
C ILE A 27 14.18 -10.13 20.75
N SER A 28 13.54 -9.74 21.85
CA SER A 28 12.11 -9.98 22.08
C SER A 28 11.29 -9.12 21.11
N GLY A 29 11.16 -9.63 19.88
CA GLY A 29 10.17 -9.16 18.92
C GLY A 29 8.81 -9.36 19.56
N LYS A 30 8.09 -8.27 19.80
CA LYS A 30 6.71 -8.33 20.31
C LYS A 30 5.91 -9.26 19.40
N ALA A 31 5.28 -10.27 19.99
CA ALA A 31 4.47 -11.21 19.25
C ALA A 31 3.42 -10.46 18.41
N PHE A 32 3.35 -10.78 17.12
CA PHE A 32 2.32 -10.24 16.25
C PHE A 32 0.95 -10.67 16.79
N PRO A 33 -0.04 -9.78 16.91
CA PRO A 33 -1.28 -10.11 17.59
C PRO A 33 -2.06 -11.19 16.84
N GLU A 34 -2.68 -12.11 17.59
CA GLU A 34 -3.57 -13.13 17.03
C GLU A 34 -4.89 -12.49 16.58
N VAL A 35 -5.24 -12.70 15.31
CA VAL A 35 -6.40 -12.11 14.64
C VAL A 35 -7.31 -13.24 14.17
N THR A 36 -8.59 -13.20 14.56
CA THR A 36 -9.62 -14.11 14.04
C THR A 36 -10.47 -13.43 12.99
N PHE A 37 -10.97 -14.19 12.02
CA PHE A 37 -11.80 -13.69 10.94
C PHE A 37 -13.08 -12.99 11.45
N ASP A 38 -13.74 -13.58 12.45
CA ASP A 38 -14.96 -13.03 13.07
C ASP A 38 -14.74 -11.60 13.59
N LYS A 39 -13.62 -11.33 14.26
CA LYS A 39 -13.29 -9.98 14.76
C LYS A 39 -12.99 -9.00 13.64
N VAL A 40 -12.40 -9.47 12.53
CA VAL A 40 -12.18 -8.65 11.33
C VAL A 40 -13.52 -8.28 10.70
N GLN A 41 -14.44 -9.23 10.58
CA GLN A 41 -15.79 -8.98 10.07
C GLN A 41 -16.60 -8.06 10.99
N GLU A 42 -16.47 -8.18 12.31
CA GLU A 42 -17.15 -7.31 13.29
C GLU A 42 -16.85 -5.82 13.07
N ILE A 43 -15.59 -5.48 12.72
CA ILE A 43 -15.12 -4.09 12.63
C ILE A 43 -15.15 -3.56 11.19
N PHE A 44 -14.83 -4.41 10.21
CA PHE A 44 -14.63 -4.00 8.81
C PHE A 44 -15.56 -4.71 7.80
N GLY A 45 -16.34 -5.71 8.23
CA GLY A 45 -17.24 -6.48 7.37
C GLY A 45 -16.50 -7.05 6.16
N HIS A 46 -16.94 -6.65 4.97
CA HIS A 46 -16.31 -7.01 3.69
C HIS A 46 -15.43 -5.89 3.11
N ASN A 47 -15.34 -4.72 3.76
CA ASN A 47 -14.71 -3.52 3.17
C ASN A 47 -13.19 -3.62 3.00
N LEU A 48 -12.53 -4.60 3.65
CA LEU A 48 -11.11 -4.90 3.37
C LEU A 48 -10.90 -5.61 2.03
N ASP A 49 -11.91 -6.31 1.50
CA ASP A 49 -11.92 -6.90 0.16
C ASP A 49 -12.66 -5.96 -0.81
N THR A 50 -12.08 -4.77 -0.99
CA THR A 50 -12.65 -3.70 -1.80
C THR A 50 -12.15 -3.72 -3.24
N ASP A 51 -13.05 -3.38 -4.17
CA ASP A 51 -12.72 -3.11 -5.58
C ASP A 51 -11.94 -1.80 -5.77
N ASP A 52 -11.90 -0.93 -4.75
CA ASP A 52 -11.11 0.29 -4.75
C ASP A 52 -9.61 -0.06 -4.79
N THR A 53 -9.00 0.15 -5.96
CA THR A 53 -7.59 -0.19 -6.22
C THR A 53 -6.63 0.62 -5.35
N VAL A 54 -6.96 1.86 -4.98
CA VAL A 54 -6.11 2.72 -4.14
C VAL A 54 -6.11 2.18 -2.71
N LEU A 55 -7.27 1.83 -2.18
CA LEU A 55 -7.41 1.22 -0.85
C LEU A 55 -6.76 -0.17 -0.80
N LYS A 56 -7.04 -1.04 -1.76
CA LYS A 56 -6.38 -2.36 -1.87
C LYS A 56 -4.85 -2.27 -1.90
N THR A 57 -4.32 -1.31 -2.65
CA THR A 57 -2.86 -1.08 -2.76
C THR A 57 -2.29 -0.41 -1.50
N LEU A 58 -3.07 0.39 -0.77
CA LEU A 58 -2.67 0.91 0.55
C LEU A 58 -2.49 -0.23 1.57
N LEU A 59 -3.42 -1.20 1.63
CA LEU A 59 -3.25 -2.38 2.49
C LEU A 59 -1.99 -3.18 2.13
N LEU A 60 -1.71 -3.34 0.83
CA LEU A 60 -0.45 -3.95 0.36
C LEU A 60 0.78 -3.15 0.80
N ALA A 61 0.76 -1.82 0.66
CA ALA A 61 1.86 -0.94 1.08
C ALA A 61 2.15 -1.08 2.59
N ILE A 62 1.11 -1.11 3.42
CA ILE A 62 1.22 -1.31 4.88
C ILE A 62 1.79 -2.70 5.19
N GLY A 63 1.29 -3.75 4.55
CA GLY A 63 1.82 -5.11 4.71
C GLY A 63 3.29 -5.23 4.29
N MET A 64 3.69 -4.53 3.23
CA MET A 64 5.07 -4.44 2.78
C MET A 64 5.97 -3.67 3.74
N ASP A 65 5.48 -2.60 4.36
CA ASP A 65 6.23 -1.83 5.38
C ASP A 65 6.58 -2.70 6.59
N HIS A 66 5.64 -3.53 7.07
CA HIS A 66 5.90 -4.45 8.18
C HIS A 66 6.80 -5.64 7.83
N THR A 67 6.95 -5.98 6.54
CA THR A 67 7.70 -7.17 6.11
C THR A 67 9.01 -6.86 5.38
N THR A 68 9.32 -5.59 5.11
CA THR A 68 10.62 -5.17 4.55
C THR A 68 11.65 -4.92 5.65
N THR A 69 12.83 -5.53 5.51
CA THR A 69 13.94 -5.39 6.48
C THR A 69 14.53 -3.97 6.56
N LYS A 70 14.12 -3.08 5.65
CA LYS A 70 14.56 -1.68 5.57
C LYS A 70 13.54 -0.67 6.09
N SER A 71 12.39 -1.10 6.61
CA SER A 71 11.37 -0.17 7.08
C SER A 71 11.84 0.60 8.33
N PRO A 72 11.75 1.94 8.34
CA PRO A 72 11.96 2.72 9.56
C PRO A 72 10.81 2.56 10.57
N ASN A 73 9.69 1.95 10.17
CA ASN A 73 8.46 1.85 10.95
C ASN A 73 8.16 0.42 11.45
N ALA A 74 9.05 -0.55 11.20
CA ALA A 74 8.80 -1.97 11.51
C ALA A 74 8.38 -2.25 12.97
N SER A 75 8.76 -1.39 13.92
CA SER A 75 8.41 -1.48 15.35
C SER A 75 7.10 -0.80 15.76
N GLN A 76 6.42 -0.10 14.84
CA GLN A 76 5.15 0.60 15.09
C GLN A 76 3.97 -0.38 15.10
N ARG A 77 2.94 -0.11 15.90
CA ARG A 77 1.75 -0.98 15.99
C ARG A 77 0.70 -0.59 14.95
N ILE A 78 1.05 -0.66 13.67
CA ILE A 78 0.24 -0.13 12.56
C ILE A 78 -0.52 -1.26 11.82
N GLY A 79 -1.74 -0.96 11.38
CA GLY A 79 -2.51 -1.82 10.49
C GLY A 79 -3.59 -2.66 11.19
N ILE A 80 -4.36 -3.37 10.36
CA ILE A 80 -5.53 -4.17 10.76
C ILE A 80 -5.27 -5.04 12.00
N PRO A 81 -4.16 -5.80 12.12
CA PRO A 81 -3.95 -6.70 13.26
C PRO A 81 -3.94 -6.00 14.63
N TYR A 82 -3.36 -4.80 14.73
CA TYR A 82 -3.36 -4.02 15.97
C TYR A 82 -4.68 -3.29 16.22
N ILE A 83 -5.43 -2.95 15.15
CA ILE A 83 -6.79 -2.44 15.29
C ILE A 83 -7.71 -3.51 15.89
N ILE A 84 -7.59 -4.76 15.44
CA ILE A 84 -8.34 -5.90 15.99
C ILE A 84 -7.91 -6.22 17.43
N HIS A 85 -6.60 -6.16 17.73
CA HIS A 85 -6.07 -6.52 19.04
C HIS A 85 -6.50 -5.55 20.16
N ASP A 86 -6.30 -4.24 19.96
CA ASP A 86 -6.61 -3.23 20.97
C ASP A 86 -8.07 -2.72 20.88
N GLY A 87 -8.73 -2.96 19.76
CA GLY A 87 -10.10 -2.54 19.45
C GLY A 87 -10.21 -1.08 18.98
N PRO A 88 -11.23 -0.72 18.17
CA PRO A 88 -11.40 0.63 17.63
C PRO A 88 -11.44 1.73 18.71
N ALA A 89 -12.11 1.46 19.82
CA ALA A 89 -12.26 2.41 20.92
C ALA A 89 -10.94 2.77 21.62
N TYR A 90 -9.91 1.91 21.57
CA TYR A 90 -8.57 2.25 22.07
C TYR A 90 -7.92 3.33 21.20
N TRP A 91 -7.89 3.11 19.88
CA TRP A 91 -7.28 4.01 18.91
C TRP A 91 -7.98 5.37 18.87
N VAL A 92 -9.32 5.38 18.89
CA VAL A 92 -10.12 6.62 18.92
C VAL A 92 -9.87 7.42 20.20
N ARG A 93 -9.83 6.78 21.38
CA ARG A 93 -9.55 7.47 22.65
C ARG A 93 -8.15 8.11 22.68
N ARG A 94 -7.13 7.45 22.11
CA ARG A 94 -5.78 8.03 22.01
C ARG A 94 -5.78 9.29 21.14
N LEU A 95 -6.40 9.23 19.96
CA LEU A 95 -6.53 10.41 19.08
C LEU A 95 -7.29 11.56 19.78
N GLN A 96 -8.38 11.25 20.48
CA GLN A 96 -9.15 12.23 21.26
C GLN A 96 -8.36 12.85 22.43
N SER A 97 -7.38 12.12 22.99
CA SER A 97 -6.48 12.66 24.02
C SER A 97 -5.35 13.55 23.47
N GLY A 98 -5.29 13.76 22.16
CA GLY A 98 -4.25 14.56 21.48
C GLY A 98 -2.98 13.78 21.13
N ASP A 99 -3.01 12.45 21.22
CA ASP A 99 -1.89 11.60 20.82
C ASP A 99 -1.69 11.67 19.29
N ASN A 100 -0.53 12.19 18.88
CA ASN A 100 -0.14 12.39 17.49
C ASN A 100 0.97 11.41 17.04
N SER A 101 1.16 10.31 17.76
CA SER A 101 2.05 9.22 17.36
C SER A 101 1.59 8.59 16.03
N LEU A 102 2.55 8.05 15.28
CA LEU A 102 2.30 7.57 13.93
C LEU A 102 1.25 6.43 13.91
N GLU A 103 1.36 5.48 14.83
CA GLU A 103 0.40 4.39 15.00
C GLU A 103 -1.03 4.89 15.26
N VAL A 104 -1.21 5.96 16.04
CA VAL A 104 -2.54 6.52 16.32
C VAL A 104 -3.13 7.20 15.07
N LEU A 105 -2.33 7.98 14.34
CA LEU A 105 -2.80 8.64 13.12
C LEU A 105 -3.19 7.62 12.04
N VAL A 106 -2.32 6.65 11.75
CA VAL A 106 -2.57 5.66 10.70
C VAL A 106 -3.74 4.74 11.07
N ASN A 107 -3.80 4.21 12.30
CA ASN A 107 -4.86 3.27 12.67
C ASN A 107 -6.25 3.93 12.70
N ASN A 108 -6.35 5.20 13.12
CA ASN A 108 -7.61 5.95 13.01
C ASN A 108 -7.99 6.24 11.55
N ALA A 109 -7.03 6.51 10.67
CA ALA A 109 -7.32 6.65 9.25
C ALA A 109 -7.83 5.35 8.63
N LEU A 110 -7.23 4.21 8.96
CA LEU A 110 -7.69 2.89 8.49
C LEU A 110 -9.09 2.55 9.03
N LEU A 111 -9.38 2.87 10.30
CA LEU A 111 -10.75 2.75 10.81
C LEU A 111 -11.73 3.55 9.95
N LEU A 112 -11.42 4.80 9.62
CA LEU A 112 -12.29 5.66 8.81
C LEU A 112 -12.41 5.22 7.33
N LEU A 113 -11.38 4.61 6.74
CA LEU A 113 -11.41 4.16 5.34
C LEU A 113 -12.11 2.81 5.14
N TYR A 114 -12.06 1.91 6.13
CA TYR A 114 -12.51 0.52 5.98
C TYR A 114 -13.65 0.12 6.92
N THR A 115 -14.09 0.97 7.86
CA THR A 115 -15.24 0.63 8.72
C THR A 115 -16.52 0.40 7.90
N ILE A 116 -17.42 -0.43 8.41
CA ILE A 116 -18.79 -0.59 7.92
C ILE A 116 -19.70 0.60 8.28
N GLU A 117 -19.29 1.42 9.25
CA GLU A 117 -20.05 2.57 9.75
C GLU A 117 -20.07 3.71 8.72
N ASN A 118 -21.25 4.23 8.41
CA ASN A 118 -21.37 5.40 7.53
C ASN A 118 -21.07 6.70 8.31
N ILE A 119 -19.78 7.03 8.44
CA ILE A 119 -19.30 8.20 9.18
C ILE A 119 -19.22 9.43 8.25
N PRO A 120 -19.90 10.55 8.57
CA PRO A 120 -19.79 11.78 7.79
C PRO A 120 -18.35 12.29 7.72
N LYS A 121 -17.88 12.63 6.52
CA LYS A 121 -16.53 13.11 6.22
C LYS A 121 -15.39 12.12 6.57
N ALA A 122 -15.67 10.82 6.55
CA ALA A 122 -14.68 9.79 6.88
C ALA A 122 -13.44 9.84 5.98
N LYS A 123 -13.63 9.93 4.65
CA LYS A 123 -12.53 9.96 3.68
C LYS A 123 -11.66 11.21 3.85
N GLU A 124 -12.27 12.38 4.00
CA GLU A 124 -11.56 13.65 4.21
C GLU A 124 -10.79 13.67 5.53
N THR A 125 -11.37 13.09 6.59
CA THR A 125 -10.71 12.97 7.90
C THR A 125 -9.54 11.97 7.83
N ALA A 126 -9.73 10.84 7.15
CA ALA A 126 -8.66 9.87 6.93
C ALA A 126 -7.51 10.44 6.09
N PHE A 127 -7.83 11.22 5.05
CA PHE A 127 -6.84 11.94 4.23
C PHE A 127 -6.00 12.90 5.09
N ILE A 128 -6.63 13.68 5.99
CA ILE A 128 -5.90 14.56 6.91
C ILE A 128 -4.95 13.76 7.83
N LEU A 129 -5.41 12.65 8.39
CA LEU A 129 -4.60 11.79 9.27
C LEU A 129 -3.44 11.11 8.52
N LEU A 130 -3.67 10.62 7.30
CA LEU A 130 -2.63 10.03 6.46
C LEU A 130 -1.65 11.09 5.96
N LYS A 131 -2.10 12.30 5.64
CA LYS A 131 -1.21 13.42 5.29
C LYS A 131 -0.27 13.77 6.45
N ALA A 132 -0.79 13.88 7.68
CA ALA A 132 0.02 14.09 8.88
C ALA A 132 0.98 12.90 9.17
N SER A 133 0.60 11.68 8.75
CA SER A 133 1.46 10.49 8.84
C SER A 133 2.59 10.51 7.81
N ALA A 134 2.30 10.92 6.57
CA ALA A 134 3.27 11.10 5.51
C ALA A 134 4.29 12.21 5.84
N GLU A 135 3.83 13.31 6.46
CA GLU A 135 4.69 14.38 6.99
C GLU A 135 5.62 13.91 8.12
N LYS A 136 5.33 12.76 8.75
CA LYS A 136 6.21 12.05 9.71
C LYS A 136 7.10 10.98 9.05
N GLY A 137 7.11 10.87 7.72
CA GLY A 137 7.93 9.92 6.96
C GLY A 137 7.29 8.56 6.68
N TYR A 138 5.98 8.42 6.90
CA TYR A 138 5.27 7.15 6.64
C TYR A 138 4.95 6.96 5.16
N TRP A 139 5.84 6.26 4.44
CA TRP A 139 5.76 6.09 2.99
C TRP A 139 4.47 5.42 2.45
N PRO A 140 3.74 4.52 3.17
CA PRO A 140 2.46 4.01 2.68
C PRO A 140 1.39 5.11 2.59
N ALA A 141 1.47 6.14 3.45
CA ALA A 141 0.63 7.31 3.32
C ALA A 141 1.08 8.26 2.19
N ASP A 142 2.38 8.32 1.86
CA ASP A 142 2.82 9.04 0.65
C ASP A 142 2.21 8.45 -0.62
N TYR A 143 2.12 7.12 -0.74
CA TYR A 143 1.38 6.47 -1.81
C TYR A 143 -0.09 6.91 -1.84
N TYR A 144 -0.82 6.77 -0.73
CA TYR A 144 -2.25 7.11 -0.67
C TYR A 144 -2.53 8.58 -1.04
N ILE A 145 -1.79 9.53 -0.47
CA ILE A 145 -1.97 10.96 -0.76
C ILE A 145 -1.62 11.28 -2.23
N ALA A 146 -0.63 10.60 -2.81
CA ALA A 146 -0.29 10.77 -4.23
C ALA A 146 -1.41 10.28 -5.16
N GLU A 147 -2.04 9.14 -4.86
CA GLU A 147 -3.17 8.62 -5.65
C GLU A 147 -4.42 9.49 -5.53
N VAL A 148 -4.76 9.96 -4.33
CA VAL A 148 -5.91 10.87 -4.13
C VAL A 148 -5.68 12.19 -4.87
N ASN A 149 -4.48 12.78 -4.76
CA ASN A 149 -4.12 13.97 -5.56
C ASN A 149 -4.20 13.70 -7.07
N LEU A 150 -3.82 12.48 -7.52
CA LEU A 150 -3.90 12.10 -8.93
C LEU A 150 -5.36 12.07 -9.39
N GLU A 151 -6.22 11.35 -8.68
CA GLU A 151 -7.64 11.21 -8.97
C GLU A 151 -8.37 12.57 -8.94
N GLU A 152 -8.26 13.31 -7.84
CA GLU A 152 -9.05 14.53 -7.61
C GLU A 152 -8.57 15.75 -8.43
N HIS A 153 -7.30 15.81 -8.83
CA HIS A 153 -6.71 17.05 -9.37
C HIS A 153 -5.90 16.91 -10.66
N LEU A 154 -5.51 15.69 -11.08
CA LEU A 154 -4.53 15.52 -12.16
C LEU A 154 -5.02 14.59 -13.30
N THR A 155 -6.13 13.86 -13.12
CA THR A 155 -6.74 13.04 -14.18
C THR A 155 -7.65 13.82 -15.14
N GLN A 156 -8.19 14.97 -14.73
CA GLN A 156 -9.19 15.73 -15.52
C GLN A 156 -8.65 16.21 -16.89
N ASP A 157 -7.35 16.45 -17.03
CA ASP A 157 -6.72 16.86 -18.30
C ASP A 157 -6.32 15.67 -19.20
N TYR A 158 -6.30 14.42 -18.72
CA TYR A 158 -5.69 13.29 -19.45
C TYR A 158 -6.65 12.54 -20.40
N LEU A 159 -7.96 12.67 -20.19
CA LEU A 159 -9.00 12.02 -21.02
C LEU A 159 -9.58 12.94 -22.12
N SER A 160 -9.27 14.23 -22.07
CA SER A 160 -9.68 15.20 -23.10
C SER A 160 -8.73 15.12 -24.30
N ALA A 161 -9.14 14.45 -25.37
CA ALA A 161 -8.35 14.31 -26.60
C ALA A 161 -8.12 15.62 -27.40
N THR A 162 -8.56 16.76 -26.87
CA THR A 162 -8.07 18.08 -27.29
C THR A 162 -6.69 18.34 -26.70
N PRO A 163 -5.66 18.67 -27.51
CA PRO A 163 -4.39 19.13 -26.98
C PRO A 163 -4.61 20.45 -26.24
N SER A 164 -4.69 20.40 -24.91
CA SER A 164 -4.75 21.60 -24.10
C SER A 164 -3.42 22.34 -24.23
N THR A 165 -3.43 23.38 -25.05
CA THR A 165 -2.42 24.45 -25.03
C THR A 165 -2.50 25.28 -23.74
N GLY A 166 -3.37 24.89 -22.79
CA GLY A 166 -3.45 25.40 -21.45
C GLY A 166 -2.20 25.06 -20.64
N LEU A 167 -1.43 26.08 -20.32
CA LEU A 167 -0.49 26.03 -19.21
C LEU A 167 -1.26 25.60 -17.95
N MET A 168 -0.90 24.46 -17.33
CA MET A 168 -1.38 24.12 -15.98
C MET A 168 -1.26 25.35 -15.07
N ASP A 169 -2.28 25.61 -14.26
CA ASP A 169 -2.22 26.72 -13.31
C ASP A 169 -1.18 26.45 -12.20
N ASN A 170 -0.85 27.49 -11.43
CA ASN A 170 0.17 27.37 -10.39
C ASN A 170 -0.24 26.42 -9.23
N PRO A 171 -1.52 26.38 -8.78
CA PRO A 171 -2.01 25.33 -7.89
C PRO A 171 -1.76 23.91 -8.41
N THR A 172 -2.19 23.59 -9.64
CA THR A 172 -2.07 22.24 -10.22
C THR A 172 -0.60 21.84 -10.40
N LYS A 173 0.26 22.77 -10.84
CA LYS A 173 1.73 22.55 -10.86
C LYS A 173 2.31 22.23 -9.49
N THR A 174 1.79 22.86 -8.43
CA THR A 174 2.25 22.62 -7.05
C THR A 174 1.82 21.23 -6.57
N ILE A 175 0.56 20.85 -6.84
CA ILE A 175 0.02 19.51 -6.54
C ILE A 175 0.78 18.43 -7.32
N ALA A 176 1.02 18.63 -8.61
CA ALA A 176 1.79 17.71 -9.45
C ALA A 176 3.22 17.49 -8.92
N LYS A 177 3.87 18.57 -8.45
CA LYS A 177 5.21 18.48 -7.84
C LYS A 177 5.21 17.74 -6.51
N ASP A 178 4.23 17.98 -5.63
CA ASP A 178 4.08 17.24 -4.37
C ASP A 178 3.81 15.75 -4.64
N THR A 179 2.87 15.45 -5.54
CA THR A 179 2.50 14.09 -5.96
C THR A 179 3.70 13.32 -6.51
N MET A 180 4.49 13.91 -7.40
CA MET A 180 5.72 13.29 -7.89
C MET A 180 6.76 13.09 -6.77
N ALA A 181 6.91 14.05 -5.85
CA ALA A 181 7.81 13.92 -4.71
C ALA A 181 7.38 12.81 -3.73
N ARG A 182 6.07 12.59 -3.56
CA ARG A 182 5.51 11.47 -2.79
C ARG A 182 5.77 10.13 -3.46
N TYR A 183 5.49 10.03 -4.76
CA TYR A 183 5.79 8.82 -5.51
C TYR A 183 7.27 8.44 -5.44
N ASN A 184 8.19 9.41 -5.55
CA ASN A 184 9.61 9.13 -5.38
C ASN A 184 9.91 8.52 -4.00
N ARG A 185 9.37 9.05 -2.90
CA ARG A 185 9.61 8.51 -1.54
C ARG A 185 9.13 7.07 -1.37
N CYS A 186 7.97 6.68 -1.90
CA CYS A 186 7.54 5.28 -1.85
C CYS A 186 8.28 4.39 -2.88
N ALA A 187 8.71 4.93 -4.02
CA ALA A 187 9.54 4.22 -4.99
C ALA A 187 10.95 3.91 -4.45
N ASP A 188 11.54 4.82 -3.68
CA ASP A 188 12.83 4.67 -2.98
C ASP A 188 12.79 3.53 -1.94
N MET A 189 11.61 3.28 -1.34
CA MET A 189 11.36 2.13 -0.47
C MET A 189 11.17 0.80 -1.23
N GLY A 190 11.24 0.82 -2.56
CA GLY A 190 11.07 -0.35 -3.43
C GLY A 190 9.61 -0.68 -3.77
N PHE A 191 8.67 0.26 -3.59
CA PHE A 191 7.25 0.01 -3.87
C PHE A 191 6.95 0.13 -5.38
N ALA A 192 6.69 -1.01 -6.02
CA ALA A 192 6.50 -1.10 -7.47
C ALA A 192 5.32 -0.25 -8.01
N PRO A 193 4.17 -0.10 -7.33
CA PRO A 193 3.09 0.80 -7.77
C PRO A 193 3.55 2.25 -7.96
N CYS A 194 4.38 2.78 -7.04
CA CYS A 194 4.95 4.12 -7.19
C CYS A 194 5.94 4.19 -8.36
N GLN A 195 6.78 3.15 -8.55
CA GLN A 195 7.68 3.06 -9.69
C GLN A 195 6.92 3.05 -11.03
N PHE A 196 5.80 2.31 -11.14
CA PHE A 196 4.93 2.35 -12.32
C PHE A 196 4.33 3.75 -12.56
N ARG A 197 3.78 4.41 -11.52
CA ARG A 197 3.22 5.77 -11.63
C ARG A 197 4.24 6.78 -12.15
N ILE A 198 5.46 6.79 -11.60
CA ILE A 198 6.55 7.66 -12.07
C ILE A 198 6.91 7.33 -13.54
N GLY A 199 7.09 6.04 -13.84
CA GLY A 199 7.49 5.59 -15.17
C GLY A 199 6.51 6.01 -16.27
N PHE A 200 5.21 5.81 -16.04
CA PHE A 200 4.17 6.23 -16.99
C PHE A 200 4.03 7.76 -17.11
N TRP A 201 4.19 8.50 -16.00
CA TRP A 201 4.18 9.96 -16.03
C TRP A 201 5.33 10.48 -16.93
N LEU A 202 6.55 9.98 -16.71
CA LEU A 202 7.73 10.43 -17.43
C LEU A 202 7.76 9.95 -18.89
N SER A 203 7.19 8.79 -19.21
CA SER A 203 7.05 8.31 -20.61
C SER A 203 5.99 9.06 -21.43
N GLY A 204 5.20 9.93 -20.78
CA GLY A 204 4.27 10.86 -21.45
C GLY A 204 4.93 12.01 -22.21
N SER A 205 6.20 12.34 -21.94
CA SER A 205 6.90 13.49 -22.55
C SER A 205 8.18 13.06 -23.28
N PRO A 206 8.45 13.56 -24.51
CA PRO A 206 9.70 13.27 -25.23
C PRO A 206 10.97 13.62 -24.45
N LYS A 207 10.93 14.63 -23.58
CA LYS A 207 12.09 15.09 -22.80
C LYS A 207 12.51 14.10 -21.71
N SER A 208 11.55 13.38 -21.12
CA SER A 208 11.74 12.45 -20.00
C SER A 208 11.51 10.99 -20.39
N LEU A 209 11.31 10.71 -21.68
CA LEU A 209 10.93 9.39 -22.17
C LEU A 209 11.93 8.29 -21.77
N SER A 210 13.22 8.54 -21.91
CA SER A 210 14.26 7.55 -21.56
C SER A 210 14.23 7.21 -20.06
N ASP A 211 14.14 8.23 -19.20
CA ASP A 211 14.05 8.04 -17.74
C ASP A 211 12.78 7.29 -17.36
N GLY A 212 11.64 7.65 -17.95
CA GLY A 212 10.36 6.96 -17.74
C GLY A 212 10.40 5.50 -18.13
N LEU A 213 10.94 5.16 -19.30
CA LEU A 213 11.08 3.76 -19.71
C LEU A 213 12.08 3.00 -18.84
N ASN A 214 13.17 3.62 -18.39
CA ASN A 214 14.11 2.96 -17.46
C ASN A 214 13.47 2.68 -16.09
N ILE A 215 12.63 3.59 -15.59
CA ILE A 215 11.87 3.39 -14.35
C ILE A 215 10.79 2.31 -14.54
N LEU A 216 10.11 2.25 -15.69
CA LEU A 216 9.18 1.15 -16.00
C LEU A 216 9.90 -0.21 -16.06
N ARG A 217 11.13 -0.28 -16.61
CA ARG A 217 11.94 -1.50 -16.60
C ARG A 217 12.30 -1.93 -15.17
N ALA A 218 12.64 -0.98 -14.30
CA ALA A 218 12.88 -1.23 -12.88
C ALA A 218 11.61 -1.72 -12.16
N ALA A 219 10.45 -1.10 -12.42
CA ALA A 219 9.16 -1.50 -11.85
C ALA A 219 8.79 -2.94 -12.24
N ILE A 220 8.99 -3.34 -13.50
CA ILE A 220 8.79 -4.71 -13.97
C ILE A 220 9.75 -5.67 -13.25
N HIS A 221 11.02 -5.31 -13.08
CA HIS A 221 11.99 -6.12 -12.34
C HIS A 221 11.58 -6.31 -10.88
N THR A 222 11.25 -5.23 -10.17
CA THR A 222 10.75 -5.24 -8.78
C THR A 222 9.51 -6.14 -8.65
N THR A 223 8.55 -5.99 -9.57
CA THR A 223 7.31 -6.77 -9.59
C THR A 223 7.57 -8.28 -9.77
N ARG A 224 8.52 -8.65 -10.65
CA ARG A 224 8.87 -10.05 -10.91
C ARG A 224 9.75 -10.67 -9.83
N ALA A 225 10.47 -9.87 -9.05
CA ALA A 225 11.35 -10.34 -7.99
C ALA A 225 10.63 -10.58 -6.65
N ASP A 226 9.39 -10.11 -6.50
CA ASP A 226 8.64 -10.11 -5.23
C ASP A 226 7.25 -10.72 -5.42
N THR A 227 7.06 -11.91 -4.88
CA THR A 227 5.82 -12.71 -5.04
C THR A 227 4.59 -12.04 -4.44
N ARG A 228 4.74 -11.02 -3.57
CA ARG A 228 3.62 -10.26 -3.01
C ARG A 228 2.84 -9.47 -4.07
N TYR A 229 3.42 -9.23 -5.25
CA TYR A 229 2.75 -8.54 -6.36
C TYR A 229 2.08 -9.47 -7.38
N GLN A 230 2.29 -10.79 -7.28
CA GLN A 230 1.79 -11.77 -8.25
C GLN A 230 0.25 -11.76 -8.30
N GLY A 231 -0.34 -11.57 -9.48
CA GLY A 231 -1.80 -11.45 -9.63
C GLY A 231 -2.38 -10.09 -9.19
N VAL A 232 -1.54 -9.18 -8.66
CA VAL A 232 -1.95 -7.83 -8.23
C VAL A 232 -1.52 -6.78 -9.26
N LEU A 233 -0.27 -6.85 -9.75
CA LEU A 233 0.30 -5.85 -10.66
C LEU A 233 0.48 -6.34 -12.11
N ASP A 234 -0.02 -7.53 -12.45
CA ASP A 234 0.15 -8.15 -13.77
C ASP A 234 -0.32 -7.23 -14.92
N GLY A 235 -1.46 -6.55 -14.75
CA GLY A 235 -1.96 -5.56 -15.70
C GLY A 235 -1.03 -4.35 -15.88
N ALA A 236 -0.50 -3.80 -14.78
CA ALA A 236 0.45 -2.69 -14.80
C ALA A 236 1.78 -3.10 -15.47
N MET A 237 2.26 -4.31 -15.16
CA MET A 237 3.45 -4.92 -15.78
C MET A 237 3.26 -5.10 -17.29
N ILE A 238 2.10 -5.59 -17.76
CA ILE A 238 1.78 -5.71 -19.19
C ILE A 238 1.75 -4.34 -19.87
N MET A 239 1.12 -3.32 -19.26
CA MET A 239 1.09 -1.97 -19.80
C MET A 239 2.49 -1.34 -19.89
N ALA A 240 3.32 -1.54 -18.87
CA ALA A 240 4.69 -1.05 -18.83
C ALA A 240 5.56 -1.72 -19.91
N ALA A 241 5.44 -3.04 -20.09
CA ALA A 241 6.12 -3.78 -21.13
C ALA A 241 5.69 -3.30 -22.53
N ARG A 242 4.39 -3.04 -22.75
CA ARG A 242 3.87 -2.47 -24.01
C ARG A 242 4.49 -1.10 -24.30
N GLU A 243 4.50 -0.21 -23.31
CA GLU A 243 5.09 1.13 -23.44
C GLU A 243 6.58 1.06 -23.84
N ILE A 244 7.36 0.14 -23.26
CA ILE A 244 8.75 -0.12 -23.63
C ILE A 244 8.88 -0.64 -25.07
N VAL A 245 8.02 -1.56 -25.50
CA VAL A 245 8.03 -2.09 -26.88
C VAL A 245 7.74 -0.98 -27.90
N PHE A 246 6.70 -0.18 -27.66
CA PHE A 246 6.22 0.84 -28.60
C PHE A 246 7.12 2.09 -28.63
N LYS A 247 7.47 2.66 -27.48
CA LYS A 247 8.25 3.91 -27.40
C LYS A 247 9.76 3.68 -27.29
N GLY A 248 10.22 2.48 -26.93
CA GLY A 248 11.64 2.21 -26.66
C GLY A 248 12.59 2.58 -27.80
N LYS A 249 12.19 2.43 -29.07
CA LYS A 249 13.02 2.86 -30.22
C LYS A 249 13.34 4.37 -30.17
N GLN A 250 12.38 5.20 -29.74
CA GLN A 250 12.57 6.65 -29.63
C GLN A 250 13.50 7.01 -28.45
N ALA A 251 13.56 6.16 -27.44
CA ALA A 251 14.43 6.29 -26.27
C ALA A 251 15.81 5.60 -26.43
N GLY A 252 16.13 5.06 -27.61
CA GLY A 252 17.39 4.35 -27.87
C GLY A 252 17.46 2.92 -27.32
N ILE A 253 16.33 2.31 -26.93
CA ILE A 253 16.28 0.91 -26.48
C ILE A 253 16.40 -0.02 -27.69
N ASP A 254 17.41 -0.89 -27.63
CA ASP A 254 17.73 -1.86 -28.69
C ASP A 254 16.57 -2.81 -29.02
N SER A 255 16.56 -3.32 -30.27
CA SER A 255 15.60 -4.32 -30.74
C SER A 255 15.55 -5.60 -29.90
N VAL A 256 16.68 -6.14 -29.45
CA VAL A 256 16.74 -7.37 -28.64
C VAL A 256 16.02 -7.16 -27.32
N VAL A 257 16.35 -6.07 -26.61
CA VAL A 257 15.70 -5.71 -25.34
C VAL A 257 14.20 -5.48 -25.53
N ARG A 258 13.77 -4.84 -26.62
CA ARG A 258 12.33 -4.68 -26.91
C ARG A 258 11.63 -6.00 -27.22
N GLU A 259 12.30 -6.95 -27.88
CA GLU A 259 11.72 -8.29 -28.11
C GLU A 259 11.61 -9.11 -26.82
N GLU A 260 12.50 -8.93 -25.83
CA GLU A 260 12.34 -9.50 -24.48
C GLU A 260 11.02 -9.05 -23.82
N TYR A 261 10.71 -7.75 -23.86
CA TYR A 261 9.43 -7.23 -23.35
C TYR A 261 8.23 -7.66 -24.21
N ALA A 262 8.39 -7.80 -25.53
CA ALA A 262 7.35 -8.36 -26.39
C ALA A 262 7.03 -9.82 -26.01
N ASN A 263 8.03 -10.63 -25.69
CA ASN A 263 7.86 -12.01 -25.23
C ASN A 263 7.29 -12.09 -23.81
N LEU A 264 7.67 -11.18 -22.91
CA LEU A 264 7.04 -11.06 -21.59
C LEU A 264 5.52 -10.82 -21.72
N ILE A 265 5.08 -9.94 -22.62
CA ILE A 265 3.65 -9.70 -22.86
C ILE A 265 2.95 -10.97 -23.34
N LYS A 266 3.53 -11.70 -24.30
CA LYS A 266 2.97 -12.97 -24.82
C LYS A 266 2.81 -14.00 -23.68
N GLN A 267 3.83 -14.17 -22.83
CA GLN A 267 3.80 -15.09 -21.70
C GLN A 267 2.72 -14.75 -20.68
N GLN A 268 2.61 -13.46 -20.30
CA GLN A 268 1.63 -13.03 -19.30
C GLN A 268 0.18 -13.15 -19.83
N LEU A 269 -0.07 -12.83 -21.10
CA LEU A 269 -1.39 -13.01 -21.71
C LEU A 269 -1.80 -14.49 -21.80
N ALA A 270 -0.84 -15.40 -22.07
CA ALA A 270 -1.11 -16.84 -22.05
C ALA A 270 -1.55 -17.32 -20.65
N VAL A 271 -0.79 -16.96 -19.59
CA VAL A 271 -1.13 -17.32 -18.19
C VAL A 271 -2.50 -16.79 -17.77
N LEU A 272 -2.85 -15.56 -18.17
CA LEU A 272 -4.16 -14.98 -17.91
C LEU A 272 -5.28 -15.75 -18.64
N SER A 273 -5.07 -16.16 -19.90
CA SER A 273 -6.05 -16.95 -20.65
C SER A 273 -6.28 -18.35 -20.04
N GLU A 274 -5.23 -19.04 -19.60
CA GLU A 274 -5.34 -20.34 -18.93
C GLU A 274 -5.99 -20.26 -17.54
N SER A 275 -5.90 -19.09 -16.91
CA SER A 275 -6.50 -18.81 -15.60
C SER A 275 -7.97 -18.36 -15.72
N GLY A 276 -8.34 -17.75 -16.85
CA GLY A 276 -9.74 -17.48 -17.22
C GLY A 276 -10.52 -18.77 -17.46
N ASN A 277 -10.06 -19.61 -18.38
CA ASN A 277 -10.75 -20.86 -18.73
C ASN A 277 -10.96 -21.77 -17.51
N ARG A 278 -9.93 -21.93 -16.66
CA ARG A 278 -10.03 -22.72 -15.42
C ARG A 278 -11.05 -22.20 -14.40
N ARG A 279 -11.44 -20.92 -14.47
CA ARG A 279 -12.53 -20.38 -13.63
C ARG A 279 -13.90 -20.64 -14.26
N GLU A 280 -14.02 -20.64 -15.58
CA GLU A 280 -15.29 -20.94 -16.26
C GLU A 280 -15.67 -22.42 -16.13
N ASP A 281 -14.69 -23.33 -16.31
CA ASP A 281 -14.92 -24.78 -16.14
C ASP A 281 -15.35 -25.14 -14.71
N GLY A 282 -14.86 -24.43 -13.70
CA GLY A 282 -15.19 -24.64 -12.28
C GLY A 282 -16.59 -24.18 -11.85
N PHE A 283 -17.33 -23.46 -12.70
CA PHE A 283 -18.73 -23.09 -12.47
C PHE A 283 -19.73 -23.99 -13.21
N ALA A 284 -19.24 -25.01 -13.95
CA ALA A 284 -20.07 -25.89 -14.77
C ALA A 284 -20.51 -27.19 -14.07
N GLU A 285 -19.94 -27.55 -12.91
CA GLU A 285 -20.22 -28.84 -12.22
C GLU A 285 -21.27 -28.78 -11.10
N ASP A 286 -21.81 -27.61 -10.73
CA ASP A 286 -22.89 -27.47 -9.73
C ASP A 286 -24.24 -27.06 -10.38
N LYS A 287 -24.87 -27.98 -11.12
CA LYS A 287 -26.29 -27.94 -11.53
C LYS A 287 -26.94 -29.32 -11.68
#